data_AF-A0A9D7SVC2-F1
#
_entry.id   AF-A0A9D7SVC2-F1
#
_cell.length_a   1.000
_cell.length_b   1.000
_cell.length_c   1.000
_cell.angle_alpha   90.00
_cell.angle_beta   90.00
_cell.angle_gamma   90.00
#
_symmetry.space_group_name_H-M   'P 1'
#
loop_
_entity.id
_entity.type
_entity.pdbx_description
1 polymer ?
#
loop_
_entity_poly.entity_id
_entity_poly.type
_entity_poly.pdbx_seq_one_letter_code
_entity_poly.pdbx_strand_id
1 'polypeptide(L)' 'MSKLRTSGSTSALSSRDKLILVLIRERPGIQSGEISTRLGIPNPTVKRILALLVNMKLIEKKGVGRGTGYQAGQP' A
#
# COMPACT_ATOMS: atom_id res chain seq x y z
N MET A 1 22.35 14.13 14.82
CA MET A 1 21.00 13.80 14.34
C MET A 1 21.11 12.80 13.19
N SER A 2 20.97 11.50 13.49
CA SER A 2 21.20 10.44 12.50
C SER A 2 20.01 10.33 11.56
N LYS A 3 20.18 10.87 10.35
CA LYS A 3 19.23 10.76 9.24
C LYS A 3 19.22 9.29 8.80
N LEU A 4 18.20 8.54 9.21
CA LEU A 4 18.05 7.13 8.84
C LEU A 4 17.84 7.05 7.33
N ARG A 5 18.94 6.81 6.60
CA ARG A 5 18.93 6.35 5.21
C ARG A 5 18.48 4.90 5.25
N THR A 6 17.19 4.66 5.11
CA THR A 6 16.72 3.29 4.83
C THR A 6 16.99 3.01 3.36
N SER A 7 18.17 2.45 3.13
CA SER A 7 18.65 1.87 1.88
C SER A 7 17.63 0.90 1.31
N GLY A 8 17.54 0.87 -0.02
CA GLY A 8 16.69 -0.05 -0.76
C GLY A 8 16.96 -1.50 -0.38
N SER A 9 15.88 -2.24 -0.16
CA SER A 9 15.90 -3.69 -0.13
C SER A 9 14.97 -4.15 -1.24
N THR A 10 15.57 -4.39 -2.40
CA THR A 10 14.98 -5.22 -3.44
C THR A 10 14.61 -6.56 -2.80
N SER A 11 13.34 -6.97 -2.89
CA SER A 11 12.88 -8.36 -2.75
C SER A 11 12.44 -8.94 -1.39
N ALA A 12 12.08 -8.15 -0.38
CA ALA A 12 11.28 -8.69 0.74
C ALA A 12 10.21 -7.69 1.18
N LEU A 13 8.95 -7.96 0.84
CA LEU A 13 7.81 -7.20 1.36
C LEU A 13 7.92 -7.13 2.89
N SER A 14 7.95 -5.91 3.44
CA SER A 14 7.94 -5.72 4.88
C SER A 14 6.64 -6.29 5.47
N SER A 15 6.63 -6.63 6.77
CA SER A 15 5.41 -7.08 7.45
C SER A 15 4.25 -6.10 7.25
N ARG A 16 4.53 -4.79 7.16
CA ARG A 16 3.51 -3.76 6.87
C ARG A 16 2.98 -3.83 5.44
N ASP A 17 3.85 -4.07 4.46
CA ASP A 17 3.46 -4.16 3.05
C ASP A 17 2.58 -5.40 2.83
N LYS A 18 2.94 -6.52 3.47
CA LYS A 18 2.14 -7.75 3.46
C LYS A 18 0.76 -7.54 4.06
N LEU A 19 0.66 -6.85 5.19
CA LEU A 19 -0.63 -6.53 5.83
C LEU A 19 -1.52 -5.68 4.92
N ILE A 20 -0.96 -4.65 4.29
CA ILE A 20 -1.69 -3.82 3.32
C ILE A 20 -2.15 -4.67 2.12
N LEU A 21 -1.29 -5.54 1.60
CA LEU A 21 -1.60 -6.42 0.48
C LEU A 21 -2.75 -7.38 0.83
N VAL A 22 -2.71 -8.02 2.00
CA VAL A 22 -3.78 -8.90 2.49
C VAL A 22 -5.08 -8.13 2.61
N LEU A 23 -5.06 -6.94 3.22
CA LEU A 23 -6.25 -6.12 3.39
C LEU A 23 -6.89 -5.73 2.04
N ILE A 24 -6.07 -5.41 1.04
CA ILE A 24 -6.55 -5.10 -0.33
C ILE A 24 -7.10 -6.36 -1.03
N ARG A 25 -6.54 -7.54 -0.76
CA ARG A 25 -7.06 -8.83 -1.27
C ARG A 25 -8.40 -9.19 -0.65
N GLU A 26 -8.55 -8.98 0.66
CA GLU A 26 -9.81 -9.21 1.38
C GLU A 26 -10.89 -8.17 1.01
N ARG A 27 -10.49 -6.93 0.73
CA ARG A 27 -11.37 -5.80 0.40
C ARG A 27 -10.96 -5.11 -0.91
N PRO A 28 -11.32 -5.67 -2.08
CA PRO A 28 -11.07 -5.01 -3.35
C PRO A 28 -11.83 -3.67 -3.42
N GLY A 29 -11.12 -2.61 -3.82
CA GLY A 29 -11.68 -1.25 -3.87
C GLY A 29 -11.48 -0.44 -2.58
N ILE A 30 -10.78 -0.97 -1.58
CA ILE A 30 -10.48 -0.24 -0.34
C ILE A 30 -9.66 1.03 -0.61
N GLN A 31 -9.99 2.11 0.10
CA GLN A 31 -9.33 3.41 -0.06
C GLN A 31 -8.12 3.57 0.87
N SER A 32 -7.16 4.41 0.47
CA SER A 32 -5.98 4.73 1.28
C SER A 32 -6.31 5.25 2.69
N GLY A 33 -7.40 6.01 2.84
CA GLY A 33 -7.89 6.48 4.13
C GLY A 33 -8.36 5.35 5.03
N GLU A 34 -9.14 4.40 4.50
CA GLU A 34 -9.62 3.26 5.28
C GLU A 34 -8.47 2.33 5.69
N ILE A 35 -7.50 2.09 4.79
CA ILE A 35 -6.28 1.33 5.12
C ILE A 35 -5.52 2.00 6.28
N SER A 36 -5.40 3.33 6.25
CA SER A 36 -4.73 4.12 7.30
C SER A 36 -5.41 3.94 8.65
N THR A 37 -6.74 4.04 8.71
CA THR A 37 -7.52 3.86 9.93
C THR A 37 -7.47 2.41 10.44
N ARG A 38 -7.59 1.43 9.54
CA ARG A 38 -7.60 -0.02 9.87
C ARG A 38 -6.29 -0.48 10.47
N LEU A 39 -5.17 -0.04 9.90
CA LEU A 39 -3.83 -0.49 10.31
C LEU A 39 -3.17 0.45 11.32
N GLY A 40 -3.79 1.59 11.65
CA GLY A 40 -3.20 2.62 12.50
C GLY A 40 -1.92 3.23 11.89
N ILE A 41 -1.77 3.15 10.57
CA ILE A 41 -0.59 3.65 9.85
C ILE A 41 -0.91 5.05 9.31
N PRO A 42 -0.03 6.06 9.47
CA PRO A 42 -0.25 7.37 8.90
C PRO A 42 -0.49 7.31 7.38
N ASN A 43 -1.49 8.04 6.90
CA ASN A 43 -1.87 8.08 5.49
C ASN A 43 -0.70 8.39 4.52
N PRO A 44 0.27 9.29 4.85
CA PRO A 44 1.45 9.48 4.00
C PRO A 44 2.29 8.21 3.81
N THR A 45 2.44 7.41 4.87
CA THR A 45 3.16 6.13 4.84
C THR A 45 2.39 5.10 4.01
N VAL A 46 1.08 5.00 4.21
CA VAL A 46 0.21 4.13 3.42
C VAL A 46 0.32 4.46 1.93
N LYS A 47 0.25 5.73 1.55
CA LYS A 47 0.40 6.15 0.15
C LYS A 47 1.78 5.81 -0.43
N ARG A 48 2.87 5.94 0.33
CA ARG A 48 4.21 5.49 -0.09
C ARG A 48 4.22 3.99 -0.37
N ILE A 49 3.66 3.18 0.53
CA ILE A 49 3.61 1.72 0.37
C ILE A 49 2.74 1.33 -0.82
N LEU A 50 1.56 1.93 -0.96
CA LEU A 50 0.67 1.71 -2.10
C LEU A 50 1.35 2.05 -3.43
N ALA A 51 2.07 3.17 -3.51
CA ALA A 51 2.83 3.52 -4.71
C ALA A 51 3.91 2.49 -5.04
N LEU A 52 4.62 1.97 -4.03
CA LEU A 52 5.58 0.88 -4.21
C LEU A 52 4.91 -0.40 -4.70
N LEU A 53 3.79 -0.80 -4.09
CA LEU A 53 3.03 -2.00 -4.49
C LEU A 53 2.47 -1.89 -5.91
N VAL A 54 1.99 -0.70 -6.32
CA VAL A 54 1.56 -0.43 -7.70
C VAL A 54 2.74 -0.50 -8.67
N ASN A 55 3.88 0.10 -8.33
CA ASN A 55 5.09 0.02 -9.16
C ASN A 55 5.60 -1.41 -9.31
N MET A 56 5.45 -2.25 -8.27
CA MET A 56 5.76 -3.68 -8.31
C MET A 56 4.67 -4.51 -9.01
N LYS A 57 3.61 -3.90 -9.54
CA LYS A 57 2.46 -4.55 -10.17
C LYS A 57 1.73 -5.58 -9.27
N LEU A 58 1.87 -5.45 -7.95
CA LEU A 58 1.19 -6.32 -6.98
C LEU A 58 -0.25 -5.88 -6.71
N ILE A 59 -0.54 -4.59 -6.92
CA ILE A 59 -1.87 -4.01 -6.78
C ILE A 59 -2.13 -3.03 -7.93
N GLU A 60 -3.41 -2.80 -8.22
CA GLU A 60 -3.87 -1.81 -9.17
C GLU A 60 -4.69 -0.73 -8.47
N LYS A 61 -4.62 0.48 -9.02
CA LYS A 61 -5.49 1.59 -8.63
C LYS A 61 -6.74 1.54 -9.53
N LYS A 62 -7.91 1.36 -8.93
CA LYS A 62 -9.22 1.40 -9.62
C LYS A 62 -9.97 2.68 -9.26
N GLY A 63 -10.66 3.28 -10.22
CA GLY A 63 -11.46 4.49 -10.02
C GLY A 63 -10.71 5.79 -10.27
N VAL A 64 -11.48 6.88 -10.40
CA VAL A 64 -11.01 8.22 -10.74
C VAL A 64 -11.44 9.21 -9.64
N GLY A 65 -10.53 10.07 -9.19
CA GLY A 65 -10.82 11.11 -8.20
C GLY A 65 -11.14 10.55 -6.81
N ARG A 66 -12.25 11.00 -6.21
CA ARG A 66 -12.69 10.64 -4.84
C ARG A 66 -13.03 9.16 -4.67
N GLY A 67 -13.30 8.44 -5.76
CA GLY A 67 -13.58 7.01 -5.78
C GLY A 67 -12.34 6.13 -5.98
N THR A 68 -11.13 6.67 -5.76
CA THR A 68 -9.89 5.90 -5.92
C THR A 68 -9.83 4.78 -4.87
N GLY A 69 -9.96 3.54 -5.32
CA GLY A 69 -9.74 2.33 -4.54
C GLY A 69 -8.52 1.54 -5.04
N TYR A 70 -8.04 0.62 -4.21
CA TYR A 70 -6.97 -0.30 -4.57
C TYR A 70 -7.51 -1.72 -4.62
N GLN A 71 -7.02 -2.49 -5.59
CA GLN A 71 -7.38 -3.90 -5.76
C GLN A 71 -6.10 -4.71 -5.98
N ALA A 72 -6.08 -5.96 -5.52
CA ALA A 72 -4.94 -6.84 -5.74
C ALA A 72 -4.79 -7.10 -7.25
N GLY A 73 -3.58 -6.92 -7.77
CA GLY A 73 -3.23 -7.37 -9.11
C GLY A 73 -3.22 -8.88 -9.10
N GLN A 74 -3.90 -9.51 -10.05
CA GLN A 74 -3.72 -10.95 -10.24
C GLN A 74 -2.27 -11.23 -10.65
N PRO A 75 -1.70 -12.38 -10.23
CA PRO A 75 -0.45 -12.88 -10.81
C PRO A 75 -0.57 -13.11 -12.31
#